data_AF-A0A956K5S8-F1
#
_entry.id   AF-A0A956K5S8-F1
#
_cell.length_a   1.000
_cell.length_b   1.000
_cell.length_c   1.000
_cell.angle_alpha   90.00
_cell.angle_beta   90.00
_cell.angle_gamma   90.00
#
_symmetry.space_group_name_H-M   'P 1'
#
loop_
_entity.id
_entity.type
_entity.pdbx_description
1 polymer ?
#
loop_
_entity_poly.entity_id
_entity_poly.type
_entity_poly.pdbx_seq_one_letter_code
_entity_poly.pdbx_strand_id
1 'polypeptide(L)'
;PHATGVPAHEWLSLVFVAVFITHLLMSWKWIVSVIKRFVSRLGAETRINALWDGLIYLWMLFVIVSGVVASRAALPALLPDWKPDPLWSRLHHQSSELLLPLVGIHLALHGRWIVAALRRKRKAES
;
A
#
# COMPACT_ATOMS: atom_id res chain seq x y z
N PRO A 1 34.96 -7.23 -9.89
CA PRO A 1 34.54 -7.61 -8.53
C PRO A 1 33.01 -7.46 -8.39
N HIS A 2 32.29 -8.56 -8.65
CA HIS A 2 30.83 -8.61 -8.64
C HIS A 2 30.33 -8.65 -7.19
N ALA A 3 29.69 -7.57 -6.76
CA ALA A 3 29.13 -7.44 -5.43
C ALA A 3 28.10 -8.56 -5.19
N THR A 4 28.31 -9.29 -4.10
CA THR A 4 27.40 -10.26 -3.50
C THR A 4 26.05 -9.60 -3.20
N GLY A 5 25.03 -9.83 -4.04
CA GLY A 5 23.69 -9.24 -3.84
C GLY A 5 22.52 -10.15 -4.25
N VAL A 6 22.78 -11.33 -4.79
CA VAL A 6 21.76 -12.23 -5.35
C VAL A 6 20.87 -12.89 -4.29
N PRO A 7 21.37 -13.37 -3.12
CA PRO A 7 20.52 -14.09 -2.17
C PRO A 7 19.48 -13.17 -1.52
N ALA A 8 19.86 -11.94 -1.15
CA ALA A 8 18.98 -11.05 -0.41
C ALA A 8 17.75 -10.63 -1.23
N HIS A 9 17.91 -10.40 -2.54
CA HIS A 9 16.80 -10.02 -3.42
C HIS A 9 15.85 -11.20 -3.72
N GLU A 10 16.38 -12.43 -3.72
CA GLU A 10 15.60 -13.67 -3.87
C GLU A 10 14.71 -13.94 -2.65
N TRP A 11 15.24 -13.83 -1.42
CA TRP A 11 14.47 -14.03 -0.19
C TRP A 11 13.48 -12.89 0.12
N LEU A 12 13.81 -11.66 -0.27
CA LEU A 12 12.93 -10.50 -0.08
C LEU A 12 11.56 -10.74 -0.73
N SER A 13 11.58 -11.36 -1.90
CA SER A 13 10.40 -11.62 -2.72
C SER A 13 9.40 -12.57 -2.01
N LEU A 14 9.89 -13.61 -1.33
CA LEU A 14 9.05 -14.55 -0.55
C LEU A 14 8.46 -13.91 0.70
N VAL A 15 9.27 -13.14 1.44
CA VAL A 15 8.80 -12.39 2.61
C VAL A 15 7.72 -11.38 2.20
N PHE A 16 7.87 -10.72 1.04
CA PHE A 16 6.89 -9.79 0.50
C PHE A 16 5.52 -10.44 0.23
N VAL A 17 5.47 -11.68 -0.27
CA VAL A 17 4.21 -12.40 -0.49
C VAL A 17 3.49 -12.68 0.83
N ALA A 18 4.22 -13.13 1.85
CA ALA A 18 3.64 -13.37 3.18
C ALA A 18 3.12 -12.08 3.82
N VAL A 19 3.88 -10.98 3.70
CA VAL A 19 3.48 -9.65 4.17
C VAL A 19 2.24 -9.16 3.42
N PHE A 20 2.15 -9.38 2.10
CA PHE A 20 0.99 -9.00 1.28
C PHE A 20 -0.29 -9.70 1.74
N ILE A 21 -0.26 -11.03 1.88
CA ILE A 21 -1.43 -11.81 2.33
C ILE A 21 -1.85 -11.34 3.73
N THR A 22 -0.89 -11.16 4.63
CA THR A 22 -1.16 -10.68 6.00
C THR A 22 -1.80 -9.29 5.99
N HIS A 23 -1.29 -8.37 5.16
CA HIS A 23 -1.83 -7.04 5.03
C HIS A 23 -3.25 -7.03 4.45
N LEU A 24 -3.53 -7.91 3.49
CA LEU A 24 -4.85 -8.06 2.87
C LEU A 24 -5.88 -8.59 3.87
N LEU A 25 -5.51 -9.63 4.63
CA LEU A 25 -6.35 -10.22 5.68
C LEU A 25 -6.60 -9.22 6.83
N MET A 26 -5.57 -8.50 7.27
CA MET A 26 -5.67 -7.49 8.32
C MET A 26 -6.50 -6.28 7.88
N SER A 27 -6.41 -5.90 6.60
CA SER A 27 -7.14 -4.77 6.04
C SER A 27 -8.57 -5.11 5.59
N TRP A 28 -8.99 -6.38 5.63
CA TRP A 28 -10.30 -6.81 5.14
C TRP A 28 -11.47 -6.06 5.80
N LYS A 29 -11.43 -5.86 7.12
CA LYS A 29 -12.43 -5.07 7.85
C LYS A 29 -12.44 -3.60 7.43
N TRP A 30 -11.28 -3.04 7.12
CA TRP A 30 -11.14 -1.66 6.66
C TRP A 30 -11.71 -1.49 5.25
N ILE A 31 -11.44 -2.42 4.33
CA ILE A 31 -11.99 -2.43 2.96
C ILE A 31 -13.52 -2.40 3.00
N VAL A 32 -14.13 -3.31 3.77
CA VAL A 32 -15.59 -3.36 3.94
C VAL A 32 -16.13 -2.06 4.55
N SER A 33 -15.40 -1.45 5.49
CA SER A 33 -15.77 -0.15 6.08
C SER A 33 -15.72 0.99 5.06
N VAL A 34 -14.70 1.03 4.19
CA VAL A 34 -14.59 2.04 3.13
C VAL A 34 -15.75 1.92 2.15
N ILE A 35 -16.07 0.70 1.71
CA ILE A 35 -17.22 0.44 0.82
C ILE A 35 -18.53 0.86 1.48
N LYS A 36 -18.74 0.52 2.76
CA LYS A 36 -19.93 0.93 3.52
C LYS A 36 -20.05 2.45 3.66
N ARG A 37 -18.94 3.14 3.94
CA ARG A 37 -18.91 4.61 4.03
C ARG A 37 -19.23 5.27 2.69
N PHE A 38 -18.77 4.68 1.58
CA PHE A 38 -19.05 5.16 0.23
C PHE A 38 -20.54 5.06 -0.13
N VAL A 39 -21.22 3.96 0.27
CA VAL A 39 -22.65 3.74 0.02
C VAL A 39 -23.54 4.53 1.00
N SER A 40 -23.02 4.94 2.16
CA SER A 40 -23.79 5.69 3.16
C SER A 40 -24.06 7.16 2.76
N ARG A 41 -25.18 7.73 3.25
CA ARG A 41 -25.56 9.15 3.05
C ARG A 41 -24.75 10.09 3.95
N LEU A 42 -23.42 10.06 3.85
CA LEU A 42 -22.54 10.99 4.55
C LEU A 42 -22.32 12.27 3.71
N GLY A 43 -21.97 13.37 4.40
CA GLY A 43 -21.70 14.67 3.78
C GLY A 43 -20.57 14.62 2.74
N ALA A 44 -20.55 15.61 1.84
CA ALA A 44 -19.63 15.67 0.70
C ALA A 44 -18.14 15.54 1.10
N GLU A 45 -17.74 16.17 2.21
CA GLU A 45 -16.37 16.09 2.75
C GLU A 45 -15.99 14.65 3.15
N THR A 46 -16.90 13.93 3.82
CA THR A 46 -16.66 12.55 4.23
C THR A 46 -16.57 11.60 3.04
N ARG A 47 -17.33 11.87 1.97
CA ARG A 47 -17.25 11.11 0.71
C ARG A 47 -15.94 11.33 -0.02
N ILE A 48 -15.47 12.58 -0.10
CA ILE A 48 -14.18 12.91 -0.73
C ILE A 48 -13.04 12.24 0.04
N ASN A 49 -13.04 12.31 1.38
CA ASN A 49 -12.04 11.65 2.20
C ASN A 49 -12.09 10.12 2.05
N ALA A 50 -13.28 9.52 2.07
CA ALA A 50 -13.43 8.08 1.86
C ALA A 50 -12.97 7.63 0.46
N LEU A 51 -13.24 8.44 -0.58
CA LEU A 51 -12.77 8.18 -1.94
C LEU A 51 -11.25 8.29 -2.03
N TRP A 52 -10.66 9.33 -1.43
CA TRP A 52 -9.22 9.54 -1.40
C TRP A 52 -8.49 8.41 -0.68
N ASP A 53 -8.99 8.03 0.50
CA ASP A 53 -8.45 6.92 1.29
C ASP A 53 -8.58 5.58 0.51
N GLY A 54 -9.72 5.36 -0.15
CA GLY A 54 -9.92 4.20 -1.01
C GLY A 54 -8.98 4.17 -2.22
N LEU A 55 -8.78 5.31 -2.88
CA LEU A 55 -7.87 5.45 -4.02
C LEU A 55 -6.43 5.10 -3.61
N ILE A 56 -5.94 5.65 -2.50
CA ILE A 56 -4.59 5.37 -2.01
C ILE A 56 -4.41 3.90 -1.65
N TYR A 57 -5.42 3.30 -1.04
CA TYR A 57 -5.36 1.88 -0.71
C TYR A 57 -5.30 1.00 -1.96
N LEU A 58 -6.15 1.28 -2.97
CA LEU A 58 -6.12 0.56 -4.23
C LEU A 58 -4.79 0.78 -4.97
N TRP A 59 -4.25 2.00 -4.92
CA TRP A 59 -2.96 2.32 -5.51
C TRP A 59 -1.81 1.58 -4.81
N MET A 60 -1.82 1.56 -3.48
CA MET A 60 -0.87 0.79 -2.68
C MET A 60 -0.97 -0.71 -2.97
N LEU A 61 -2.20 -1.25 -3.07
CA LEU A 61 -2.43 -2.64 -3.46
C LEU A 61 -1.83 -2.93 -4.84
N PHE A 62 -2.06 -2.04 -5.81
CA PHE A 62 -1.50 -2.16 -7.15
C PHE A 62 0.03 -2.13 -7.15
N VAL A 63 0.66 -1.23 -6.38
CA VAL A 63 2.13 -1.18 -6.22
C VAL A 63 2.65 -2.49 -5.67
N ILE A 64 2.00 -3.07 -4.65
CA ILE A 64 2.46 -4.33 -4.06
C ILE A 64 2.27 -5.50 -5.04
N VAL A 65 1.10 -5.62 -5.69
CA VAL A 65 0.83 -6.68 -6.67
C VAL A 65 1.80 -6.58 -7.84
N SER A 66 1.97 -5.39 -8.43
CA SER A 66 2.92 -5.20 -9.53
C SER A 66 4.37 -5.51 -9.12
N GLY A 67 4.76 -5.27 -7.87
CA GLY A 67 6.07 -5.64 -7.34
C GLY A 67 6.25 -7.16 -7.21
N VAL A 68 5.22 -7.87 -6.74
CA VAL A 68 5.21 -9.34 -6.71
C VAL A 68 5.28 -9.90 -8.13
N VAL A 69 4.50 -9.32 -9.06
CA VAL A 69 4.44 -9.74 -10.46
C VAL A 69 5.76 -9.48 -11.21
N ALA A 70 6.42 -8.37 -10.92
CA ALA A 70 7.73 -8.03 -11.45
C ALA A 70 8.88 -8.85 -10.82
N SER A 71 8.65 -9.50 -9.67
CA SER A 71 9.68 -10.28 -9.00
C SER A 71 10.12 -11.46 -9.85
N ARG A 72 11.43 -11.59 -10.01
CA ARG A 72 12.07 -12.70 -10.74
C ARG A 72 12.19 -13.98 -9.92
N ALA A 73 11.86 -13.93 -8.63
CA ALA A 73 12.05 -15.05 -7.71
C ALA A 73 10.74 -15.49 -7.02
N ALA A 74 9.86 -14.57 -6.62
CA ALA A 74 8.63 -14.93 -5.89
C ALA A 74 7.67 -15.76 -6.73
N LEU A 75 7.35 -15.30 -7.94
CA LEU A 75 6.37 -15.99 -8.79
C LEU A 75 6.91 -17.28 -9.40
N PRO A 76 8.14 -17.34 -9.93
CA PRO A 76 8.69 -18.61 -10.41
C PRO A 76 8.79 -19.69 -9.33
N ALA A 77 8.96 -19.31 -8.05
CA ALA A 77 8.92 -20.25 -6.93
C ALA A 77 7.53 -20.84 -6.66
N LEU A 78 6.45 -20.13 -7.02
CA LEU A 78 5.06 -20.57 -6.86
C LEU A 78 4.47 -21.15 -8.15
N LEU A 79 4.89 -20.62 -9.30
CA LEU A 79 4.44 -20.91 -10.65
C LEU A 79 5.68 -21.03 -11.56
N PRO A 80 6.23 -22.24 -11.73
CA PRO A 80 7.51 -22.46 -12.43
C PRO A 80 7.55 -21.95 -13.88
N ASP A 81 6.39 -21.86 -14.55
CA ASP A 81 6.28 -21.39 -15.93
C ASP A 81 6.16 -19.85 -16.05
N TRP A 82 6.12 -19.13 -14.92
CA TRP A 82 5.96 -17.68 -14.92
C TRP A 82 7.21 -16.97 -15.42
N LYS A 83 7.06 -16.15 -16.47
CA LYS A 83 8.13 -15.31 -17.02
C LYS A 83 7.89 -13.83 -16.66
N PRO A 84 8.79 -13.20 -15.88
CA PRO A 84 8.66 -11.79 -15.53
C PRO A 84 8.71 -10.90 -16.78
N ASP A 85 7.63 -10.15 -17.05
CA ASP A 85 7.59 -9.15 -18.12
C ASP A 85 8.16 -7.80 -17.63
N PRO A 86 9.10 -7.17 -18.37
CA PRO A 86 9.60 -5.82 -18.07
C PRO A 86 8.52 -4.76 -17.84
N LEU A 87 7.34 -4.93 -18.44
CA LEU A 87 6.19 -4.04 -18.26
C LEU A 87 5.79 -3.92 -16.79
N TRP A 88 5.72 -5.03 -16.04
CA TRP A 88 5.34 -5.01 -14.62
C TRP A 88 6.36 -4.28 -13.76
N SER A 89 7.66 -4.44 -14.06
CA SER A 89 8.72 -3.72 -13.36
C SER A 89 8.63 -2.21 -13.58
N ARG A 90 8.29 -1.78 -14.81
CA ARG A 90 8.08 -0.35 -15.12
C ARG A 90 6.85 0.20 -14.41
N LEU A 91 5.73 -0.52 -14.47
CA LEU A 91 4.49 -0.12 -13.80
C LEU A 91 4.69 -0.03 -12.28
N HIS A 92 5.38 -0.99 -11.67
CA HIS A 92 5.71 -0.96 -10.25
C HIS A 92 6.53 0.29 -9.89
N HIS A 93 7.58 0.58 -10.66
CA HIS A 93 8.44 1.74 -10.41
C HIS A 93 7.64 3.04 -10.47
N GLN A 94 6.95 3.29 -11.58
CA GLN A 94 6.15 4.52 -11.77
C GLN A 94 5.05 4.67 -10.72
N SER A 95 4.39 3.56 -10.37
CA SER A 95 3.31 3.57 -9.38
C SER A 95 3.84 3.81 -7.96
N SER A 96 5.01 3.29 -7.63
CA SER A 96 5.66 3.49 -6.34
C SER A 96 6.13 4.94 -6.14
N GLU A 97 6.64 5.58 -7.20
CA GLU A 97 6.99 7.00 -7.20
C GLU A 97 5.75 7.88 -7.00
N LEU A 98 4.61 7.50 -7.61
CA LEU A 98 3.36 8.22 -7.44
C LEU A 98 2.70 7.97 -6.06
N LEU A 99 2.98 6.85 -5.40
CA LEU A 99 2.43 6.55 -4.09
C LEU A 99 2.93 7.52 -3.01
N LEU A 100 4.19 7.96 -3.09
CA LEU A 100 4.80 8.92 -2.15
C LEU A 100 4.02 10.25 -2.05
N PRO A 101 3.79 11.00 -3.15
CA PRO A 101 3.04 12.24 -3.09
C PRO A 101 1.57 12.01 -2.71
N LEU A 102 0.95 10.90 -3.13
CA LEU A 102 -0.42 10.54 -2.72
C LEU A 102 -0.54 10.39 -1.20
N VAL A 103 0.39 9.65 -0.59
CA VAL A 103 0.47 9.49 0.88
C VAL A 103 0.76 10.84 1.55
N GLY A 104 1.60 11.68 0.96
CA GLY A 104 1.86 13.04 1.45
C GLY A 104 0.60 13.90 1.51
N ILE A 105 -0.22 13.88 0.45
CA ILE A 105 -1.52 14.58 0.42
C ILE A 105 -2.47 14.00 1.46
N HIS A 106 -2.54 12.68 1.60
CA HIS A 106 -3.36 12.04 2.64
C HIS A 106 -2.97 12.49 4.05
N LEU A 107 -1.67 12.50 4.36
CA LEU A 107 -1.16 13.01 5.64
C LEU A 107 -1.51 14.49 5.85
N ALA A 108 -1.48 15.32 4.80
CA ALA A 108 -1.88 16.72 4.90
C ALA A 108 -3.39 16.88 5.16
N LEU A 109 -4.24 16.13 4.46
CA LEU A 109 -5.70 16.12 4.65
C LEU A 109 -6.09 15.69 6.07
N HIS A 110 -5.42 14.67 6.61
CA HIS A 110 -5.66 14.18 7.97
C HIS A 110 -4.80 14.88 9.04
N GLY A 111 -3.89 15.78 8.64
CA GLY A 111 -2.90 16.41 9.53
C GLY A 111 -3.52 17.25 10.64
N ARG A 112 -4.66 17.90 10.37
CA ARG A 112 -5.43 18.64 11.40
C ARG A 112 -5.89 17.73 12.54
N TRP A 113 -6.32 16.51 12.22
CA TRP A 113 -6.69 15.52 13.22
C TRP A 113 -5.48 15.02 14.01
N ILE A 114 -4.34 14.78 13.35
CA ILE A 114 -3.09 14.34 13.99
C ILE A 114 -2.62 15.38 15.02
N VAL A 115 -2.55 16.66 14.64
CA VAL A 115 -2.15 17.74 15.57
C VAL A 115 -3.13 17.86 16.74
N ALA A 116 -4.44 17.73 16.48
CA ALA A 116 -5.45 17.75 17.53
C ALA A 116 -5.34 16.54 18.48
N ALA A 117 -5.01 15.35 17.97
CA ALA A 117 -4.79 14.14 18.76
C ALA A 117 -3.52 14.26 19.64
N LEU A 118 -2.41 14.75 19.08
CA LEU A 118 -1.17 14.98 19.82
C LEU A 118 -1.33 16.03 20.93
N ARG A 119 -2.05 17.13 20.65
CA ARG A 119 -2.37 18.13 21.67
C ARG A 119 -3.21 17.57 22.82
N ARG A 120 -4.17 16.68 22.53
CA ARG A 120 -4.98 16.01 23.56
C ARG A 120 -4.13 15.09 24.45
N LYS A 121 -3.21 14.33 23.87
CA LYS A 121 -2.32 13.44 24.62
C LYS A 121 -1.41 14.22 25.57
N ARG A 122 -0.81 15.32 25.11
CA ARG A 122 0.06 16.18 25.91
C ARG A 122 -0.67 16.87 27.08
N LYS A 123 -1.98 17.11 26.97
CA LYS A 123 -2.81 17.69 28.03
C LYS A 123 -3.29 16.65 29.07
N ALA A 124 -3.32 15.37 28.70
CA ALA A 124 -3.66 14.28 29.62
C ALA A 124 -2.45 13.82 30.45
N GLU A 125 -1.24 14.13 29.99
CA GLU A 125 0.04 13.84 30.66
C GLU A 125 0.54 15.03 31.51
N SER A 126 -0.19 16.16 31.56
CA SER A 126 0.09 17.36 32.36
C SER A 126 -0.94 17.55 33.47
#